data_AF-A0AAE4V4Q4-F1
#
_entry.id   AF-A0AAE4V4Q4-F1
#
_cell.length_a   1.000
_cell.length_b   1.000
_cell.length_c   1.000
_cell.angle_alpha   90.00
_cell.angle_beta   90.00
_cell.angle_gamma   90.00
#
_symmetry.space_group_name_H-M   'P 1'
#
loop_
_entity.id
_entity.type
_entity.pdbx_description
1 polymer ?
#
loop_
_entity_poly.entity_id
_entity_poly.type
_entity_poly.pdbx_seq_one_letter_code
_entity_poly.pdbx_strand_id
1 'polypeptide(L)'
;MQTFVPDSGFVRSARLLDDRRLGKQRVETFQILRALVWPSYGWKNHPATAMWRGFTPALVAYGVAMCGEWAARGHTEALAPQLLEYSGGRTDTFAHLRDHGLLPPWLGRADVHASHRRVLAEKAPDAYPPQWRGDGGYVWPTPVYPRWPLRSADPAEVLTPVQAETLVEGADNWDVLRLLHRGESVATETATPSTIVAASLVRPGLTAVILDADPVPDDEEPTPAAIREVAKAPSPSIARQPSPEDREAMEAEAADPRRLRFFRRGQPIPQPHRYGLVITVSDTTPAELQGVPTLAVNGRGEPG
;
A
#
# COMPACT_ATOMS: atom_id res chain seq x y z
N MET A 1 -7.99 7.85 -13.90
CA MET A 1 -7.01 7.37 -12.93
C MET A 1 -7.70 6.39 -12.01
N GLN A 2 -7.46 5.09 -12.19
CA GLN A 2 -7.91 4.02 -11.29
C GLN A 2 -6.93 2.85 -11.39
N THR A 3 -6.83 2.04 -10.34
CA THR A 3 -6.06 0.79 -10.41
C THR A 3 -6.97 -0.42 -10.53
N PHE A 4 -6.64 -1.40 -11.36
CA PHE A 4 -7.43 -2.63 -11.48
C PHE A 4 -6.70 -3.82 -10.88
N VAL A 5 -7.25 -4.32 -9.76
CA VAL A 5 -6.72 -5.45 -8.99
C VAL A 5 -7.84 -6.50 -8.90
N PRO A 6 -8.21 -7.15 -10.02
CA PRO A 6 -9.28 -8.15 -10.04
C PRO A 6 -8.94 -9.43 -9.28
N ASP A 7 -7.68 -9.63 -8.89
CA ASP A 7 -7.19 -10.74 -8.06
C ASP A 7 -6.24 -10.18 -6.98
N SER A 8 -6.04 -10.90 -5.87
CA SER A 8 -5.13 -10.44 -4.82
C SER A 8 -3.65 -10.46 -5.23
N GLY A 9 -3.28 -11.29 -6.21
CA GLY A 9 -1.96 -11.29 -6.83
C GLY A 9 -1.83 -10.19 -7.90
N PHE A 10 -0.69 -9.52 -7.95
CA PHE A 10 -0.38 -8.49 -8.94
C PHE A 10 -0.15 -9.07 -10.34
N VAL A 11 0.57 -10.20 -10.45
CA VAL A 11 0.79 -10.91 -11.72
C VAL A 11 -0.50 -11.54 -12.22
N ARG A 12 -1.24 -12.22 -11.33
CA ARG A 12 -2.58 -12.72 -11.68
C ARG A 12 -3.53 -11.61 -12.11
N SER A 13 -3.51 -10.47 -11.41
CA SER A 13 -4.26 -9.28 -11.82
C SER A 13 -3.86 -8.82 -13.22
N ALA A 14 -2.56 -8.71 -13.52
CA ALA A 14 -2.08 -8.25 -14.83
C ALA A 14 -2.57 -9.15 -15.96
N ARG A 15 -2.47 -10.47 -15.80
CA ARG A 15 -2.90 -11.47 -16.79
C ARG A 15 -4.38 -11.40 -17.10
N LEU A 16 -5.19 -11.08 -16.11
CA LEU A 16 -6.64 -10.95 -16.27
C LEU A 16 -7.06 -9.72 -17.08
N LEU A 17 -6.21 -8.71 -17.23
CA LEU A 17 -6.56 -7.49 -17.94
C LEU A 17 -6.44 -7.65 -19.46
N ASP A 18 -7.38 -7.06 -20.20
CA ASP A 18 -7.22 -6.83 -21.64
C ASP A 18 -6.12 -5.78 -21.92
N ASP A 19 -5.51 -5.83 -23.11
CA ASP A 19 -4.37 -4.98 -23.48
C ASP A 19 -4.62 -3.48 -23.27
N ARG A 20 -5.83 -2.98 -23.54
CA ARG A 20 -6.13 -1.57 -23.37
C ARG A 20 -6.08 -1.16 -21.89
N ARG A 21 -6.54 -2.04 -20.99
CA ARG A 21 -6.57 -1.79 -19.54
C ARG A 21 -5.17 -1.99 -18.97
N LEU A 22 -4.49 -3.08 -19.33
CA LEU A 22 -3.11 -3.34 -18.94
C LEU A 22 -2.18 -2.18 -19.32
N GLY A 23 -2.26 -1.70 -20.57
CA GLY A 23 -1.48 -0.56 -21.04
C GLY A 23 -1.74 0.72 -20.22
N LYS A 24 -3.00 0.97 -19.82
CA LYS A 24 -3.36 2.08 -18.94
C LYS A 24 -2.84 1.90 -17.51
N GLN A 25 -2.90 0.68 -16.96
CA GLN A 25 -2.46 0.42 -15.59
C GLN A 25 -0.99 0.76 -15.37
N ARG A 26 -0.12 0.54 -16.36
CA ARG A 26 1.28 0.97 -16.32
C ARG A 26 1.41 2.49 -16.13
N VAL A 27 0.71 3.27 -16.95
CA VAL A 27 0.77 4.74 -16.92
C VAL A 27 0.09 5.30 -15.67
N GLU A 28 -1.08 4.78 -15.29
CA GLU A 28 -1.80 5.22 -14.09
C GLU A 28 -1.01 4.91 -12.81
N THR A 29 -0.29 3.77 -12.76
CA THR A 29 0.62 3.45 -11.65
C THR A 29 1.73 4.49 -11.52
N PHE A 30 2.38 4.86 -12.62
CA PHE A 30 3.42 5.89 -12.60
C PHE A 30 2.88 7.26 -12.16
N GLN A 31 1.67 7.62 -12.58
CA GLN A 31 1.02 8.85 -12.14
C GLN A 31 0.68 8.84 -10.65
N ILE A 32 0.24 7.70 -10.11
CA ILE A 32 -0.03 7.55 -8.67
C ILE A 32 1.28 7.63 -7.87
N LEU A 33 2.37 6.98 -8.30
CA LEU A 33 3.68 7.10 -7.65
C LEU A 33 4.14 8.57 -7.57
N ARG A 34 4.00 9.33 -8.67
CA ARG A 34 4.24 10.77 -8.67
C ARG A 34 3.35 11.51 -7.67
N ALA A 35 2.04 11.22 -7.66
CA ALA A 35 1.11 11.87 -6.75
C ALA A 35 1.41 11.57 -5.26
N LEU A 36 1.90 10.37 -4.96
CA LEU A 36 2.31 9.99 -3.60
C LEU A 36 3.58 10.69 -3.15
N VAL A 37 4.57 10.81 -4.05
CA VAL A 37 5.95 11.15 -3.67
C VAL A 37 6.32 12.59 -4.01
N TRP A 38 5.98 13.07 -5.21
CA TRP A 38 6.41 14.41 -5.64
C TRP A 38 5.66 15.49 -4.87
N PRO A 39 6.36 16.45 -4.23
CA PRO A 39 5.72 17.45 -3.36
C PRO A 39 4.65 18.31 -4.05
N SER A 40 4.89 18.67 -5.31
CA SER A 40 4.02 19.58 -6.09
C SER A 40 3.15 18.90 -7.15
N TYR A 41 3.07 17.56 -7.17
CA TYR A 41 2.24 16.86 -8.15
C TYR A 41 0.75 16.88 -7.77
N GLY A 42 -0.13 16.98 -8.78
CA GLY A 42 -1.58 16.95 -8.58
C GLY A 42 -2.10 15.56 -8.18
N TRP A 43 -3.42 15.42 -8.01
CA TRP A 43 -4.11 14.14 -7.77
C TRP A 43 -3.81 13.45 -6.43
N LYS A 44 -3.18 14.14 -5.47
CA LYS A 44 -2.87 13.61 -4.13
C LYS A 44 -4.10 13.16 -3.34
N ASN A 45 -5.23 13.83 -3.56
CA ASN A 45 -6.51 13.55 -2.90
C ASN A 45 -7.44 12.65 -3.73
N HIS A 46 -6.99 12.19 -4.90
CA HIS A 46 -7.79 11.28 -5.71
C HIS A 46 -7.93 9.93 -4.98
N PRO A 47 -9.11 9.29 -4.94
CA PRO A 47 -9.31 8.01 -4.24
C PRO A 47 -8.33 6.91 -4.66
N ALA A 48 -8.05 6.81 -5.97
CA ALA A 48 -7.03 5.89 -6.49
C ALA A 48 -5.62 6.17 -5.95
N THR A 49 -5.27 7.41 -5.64
CA THR A 49 -3.98 7.72 -4.98
C THR A 49 -4.07 7.40 -3.49
N ALA A 50 -5.20 7.76 -2.86
CA ALA A 50 -5.39 7.61 -1.43
C ALA A 50 -5.26 6.16 -0.95
N MET A 51 -5.83 5.19 -1.68
CA MET A 51 -5.78 3.77 -1.31
C MET A 51 -4.35 3.19 -1.28
N TRP A 52 -3.39 3.81 -1.97
CA TRP A 52 -1.99 3.36 -2.04
C TRP A 52 -1.04 4.13 -1.11
N ARG A 53 -1.54 5.10 -0.34
CA ARG A 53 -0.71 5.90 0.57
C ARG A 53 0.02 5.00 1.56
N GLY A 54 1.32 5.21 1.71
CA GLY A 54 2.18 4.40 2.57
C GLY A 54 2.62 3.06 1.96
N PHE A 55 2.08 2.64 0.82
CA PHE A 55 2.36 1.34 0.20
C PHE A 55 3.11 1.44 -1.13
N THR A 56 4.04 2.39 -1.23
CA THR A 56 4.86 2.63 -2.44
C THR A 56 5.58 1.37 -2.93
N PRO A 57 6.24 0.55 -2.09
CA PRO A 57 6.88 -0.70 -2.54
C PRO A 57 5.88 -1.66 -3.21
N ALA A 58 4.69 -1.81 -2.63
CA ALA A 58 3.64 -2.63 -3.21
C ALA A 58 3.10 -2.06 -4.53
N LEU A 59 2.96 -0.74 -4.64
CA LEU A 59 2.55 -0.09 -5.89
C LEU A 59 3.62 -0.22 -7.00
N VAL A 60 4.91 -0.14 -6.64
CA VAL A 60 6.01 -0.41 -7.57
C VAL A 60 5.94 -1.86 -8.05
N ALA A 61 5.81 -2.83 -7.16
CA ALA A 61 5.69 -4.24 -7.52
C ALA A 61 4.45 -4.51 -8.39
N TYR A 62 3.31 -3.87 -8.09
CA TYR A 62 2.11 -3.90 -8.93
C TYR A 62 2.41 -3.37 -10.35
N GLY A 63 3.03 -2.20 -10.47
CA GLY A 63 3.36 -1.62 -11.76
C GLY A 63 4.37 -2.45 -12.56
N VAL A 64 5.38 -3.02 -11.89
CA VAL A 64 6.35 -3.93 -12.48
C VAL A 64 5.67 -5.20 -13.01
N ALA A 65 4.71 -5.77 -12.28
CA ALA A 65 3.91 -6.90 -12.76
C ALA A 65 3.11 -6.56 -14.03
N MET A 66 2.51 -5.36 -14.09
CA MET A 66 1.81 -4.88 -15.29
C MET A 66 2.77 -4.71 -16.49
N CYS A 67 3.98 -4.21 -16.25
CA CYS A 67 5.02 -4.09 -17.27
C CYS A 67 5.53 -5.45 -17.75
N GLY A 68 5.73 -6.40 -16.82
CA GLY A 68 6.14 -7.77 -17.14
C GLY A 68 5.14 -8.48 -18.05
N GLU A 69 3.85 -8.42 -17.71
CA GLU A 69 2.78 -8.99 -18.54
C GLU A 69 2.68 -8.29 -19.90
N TRP A 70 2.82 -6.95 -19.93
CA TRP A 70 2.81 -6.19 -21.18
C TRP A 70 3.94 -6.63 -22.13
N ALA A 71 5.15 -6.82 -21.59
CA ALA A 71 6.29 -7.33 -22.34
C ALA A 71 6.10 -8.79 -22.77
N ALA A 72 5.55 -9.64 -21.90
CA ALA A 72 5.26 -11.04 -22.19
C ALA A 72 4.28 -11.21 -23.37
N ARG A 73 3.36 -10.26 -23.54
CA ARG A 73 2.45 -10.18 -24.70
C ARG A 73 3.11 -9.66 -25.98
N GLY A 74 4.41 -9.38 -25.96
CA GLY A 74 5.19 -8.94 -27.11
C GLY A 74 5.18 -7.43 -27.37
N HIS A 75 4.60 -6.65 -26.46
CA HIS A 75 4.59 -5.19 -26.59
C HIS A 75 5.89 -4.56 -26.09
N THR A 76 6.24 -3.38 -26.63
CA THR A 76 7.41 -2.62 -26.17
C THR A 76 7.19 -2.10 -24.74
N GLU A 77 8.19 -2.33 -23.89
CA GLU A 77 8.23 -1.93 -22.48
C GLU A 77 9.44 -1.00 -22.25
N ALA A 78 9.22 0.11 -21.56
CA ALA A 78 10.26 1.10 -21.20
C ALA A 78 9.94 1.88 -19.91
N LEU A 79 8.82 1.56 -19.24
CA LEU A 79 8.36 2.25 -18.05
C LEU A 79 8.86 1.56 -16.77
N ALA A 80 9.11 0.24 -16.78
CA ALA A 80 9.54 -0.46 -15.57
C ALA A 80 10.76 0.19 -14.88
N PRO A 81 11.83 0.62 -15.59
CA PRO A 81 12.94 1.32 -14.94
C PRO A 81 12.53 2.60 -14.20
N GLN A 82 11.60 3.38 -14.75
CA GLN A 82 11.10 4.61 -14.11
C GLN A 82 10.25 4.33 -12.87
N LEU A 83 9.58 3.17 -12.80
CA LEU A 83 8.84 2.77 -11.60
C LEU A 83 9.80 2.40 -10.46
N LEU A 84 10.90 1.70 -10.78
CA LEU A 84 11.90 1.26 -9.81
C LEU A 84 12.64 2.43 -9.13
N GLU A 85 12.69 3.61 -9.76
CA GLU A 85 13.29 4.80 -9.14
C GLU A 85 12.59 5.19 -7.81
N TYR A 86 11.32 4.86 -7.61
CA TYR A 86 10.55 5.16 -6.38
C TYR A 86 10.85 4.19 -5.22
N SER A 87 11.66 3.17 -5.46
CA SER A 87 12.06 2.14 -4.49
C SER A 87 13.58 1.95 -4.46
N GLY A 88 14.33 2.96 -4.92
CA GLY A 88 15.80 2.93 -4.93
C GLY A 88 16.37 1.90 -5.90
N GLY A 89 15.69 1.64 -7.02
CA GLY A 89 16.10 0.68 -8.05
C GLY A 89 15.76 -0.78 -7.73
N ARG A 90 14.98 -1.03 -6.67
CA ARG A 90 14.65 -2.39 -6.21
C ARG A 90 13.18 -2.71 -6.45
N THR A 91 12.85 -3.97 -6.70
CA THR A 91 11.48 -4.46 -6.60
C THR A 91 11.43 -5.57 -5.57
N ASP A 92 10.52 -5.43 -4.62
CA ASP A 92 10.24 -6.51 -3.68
C ASP A 92 9.36 -7.56 -4.37
N THR A 93 9.56 -8.83 -4.01
CA THR A 93 8.66 -9.90 -4.46
C THR A 93 7.33 -9.80 -3.73
N PHE A 94 6.27 -10.36 -4.30
CA PHE A 94 4.97 -10.38 -3.64
C PHE A 94 5.03 -11.08 -2.26
N ALA A 95 5.75 -12.21 -2.19
CA ALA A 95 5.99 -12.92 -0.94
C ALA A 95 6.74 -12.04 0.09
N HIS A 96 7.79 -11.32 -0.32
CA HIS A 96 8.49 -10.40 0.58
C HIS A 96 7.55 -9.31 1.10
N LEU A 97 6.77 -8.67 0.22
CA LEU A 97 5.81 -7.65 0.62
C LEU A 97 4.77 -8.20 1.61
N ARG A 98 4.28 -9.42 1.39
CA ARG A 98 3.34 -10.08 2.30
C ARG A 98 3.98 -10.37 3.64
N ASP A 99 5.12 -11.05 3.64
CA ASP A 99 5.76 -11.60 4.83
C ASP A 99 6.37 -10.52 5.72
N HIS A 100 6.65 -9.34 5.14
CA HIS A 100 7.11 -8.16 5.88
C HIS A 100 5.99 -7.16 6.19
N GLY A 101 4.73 -7.45 5.87
CA GLY A 101 3.58 -6.60 6.19
C GLY A 101 3.55 -5.27 5.41
N LEU A 102 4.04 -5.29 4.17
CA LEU A 102 4.12 -4.14 3.26
C LEU A 102 3.00 -4.13 2.20
N LEU A 103 2.09 -5.11 2.22
CA LEU A 103 0.89 -5.09 1.39
C LEU A 103 -0.19 -4.19 2.02
N PRO A 104 -0.98 -3.45 1.21
CA PRO A 104 -2.14 -2.74 1.72
C PRO A 104 -3.12 -3.67 2.46
N PRO A 105 -3.77 -3.22 3.55
CA PRO A 105 -4.72 -4.05 4.29
C PRO A 105 -5.92 -4.45 3.44
N TRP A 106 -6.29 -3.61 2.47
CA TRP A 106 -7.41 -3.89 1.58
C TRP A 106 -7.15 -4.99 0.54
N LEU A 107 -5.88 -5.34 0.30
CA LEU A 107 -5.56 -6.41 -0.64
C LEU A 107 -6.02 -7.76 -0.09
N GLY A 108 -6.70 -8.57 -0.90
CA GLY A 108 -7.36 -9.80 -0.46
C GLY A 108 -8.82 -9.62 -0.05
N ARG A 109 -9.32 -8.38 0.12
CA ARG A 109 -10.74 -8.16 0.42
C ARG A 109 -11.63 -8.49 -0.79
N ALA A 110 -12.61 -9.36 -0.56
CA ALA A 110 -13.47 -9.89 -1.61
C ALA A 110 -14.34 -8.80 -2.28
N ASP A 111 -14.83 -7.82 -1.52
CA ASP A 111 -15.64 -6.70 -2.01
C ASP A 111 -14.85 -5.77 -2.95
N VAL A 112 -13.60 -5.48 -2.59
CA VAL A 112 -12.68 -4.69 -3.42
C VAL A 112 -12.45 -5.41 -4.75
N HIS A 113 -11.95 -6.64 -4.72
CA HIS A 113 -11.66 -7.39 -5.96
C HIS A 113 -12.90 -7.58 -6.84
N ALA A 114 -14.07 -7.87 -6.24
CA ALA A 114 -15.32 -8.00 -6.96
C ALA A 114 -15.74 -6.70 -7.65
N SER A 115 -15.59 -5.55 -6.98
CA SER A 115 -15.94 -4.26 -7.58
C SER A 115 -15.04 -3.89 -8.76
N HIS A 116 -13.74 -4.23 -8.69
CA HIS A 116 -12.81 -4.01 -9.81
C HIS A 116 -13.19 -4.89 -11.01
N ARG A 117 -13.49 -6.18 -10.78
CA ARG A 117 -13.97 -7.10 -11.82
C ARG A 117 -15.24 -6.60 -12.51
N ARG A 118 -16.21 -6.09 -11.73
CA ARG A 118 -17.45 -5.51 -12.24
C ARG A 118 -17.19 -4.33 -13.16
N VAL A 119 -16.40 -3.37 -12.71
CA VAL A 119 -16.08 -2.16 -13.50
C VAL A 119 -15.28 -2.50 -14.76
N LEU A 120 -14.44 -3.54 -14.73
CA LEU A 120 -13.79 -4.08 -15.93
C LEU A 120 -14.83 -4.63 -16.94
N ALA A 121 -15.75 -5.47 -16.46
CA ALA A 121 -16.82 -6.05 -17.28
C ALA A 121 -17.80 -5.00 -17.83
N GLU A 122 -18.10 -3.94 -17.09
CA GLU A 122 -18.89 -2.80 -17.59
C GLU A 122 -18.16 -2.06 -18.71
N LYS A 123 -16.84 -1.86 -18.57
CA LYS A 123 -16.04 -1.11 -19.55
C LYS A 123 -15.77 -1.91 -20.83
N ALA A 124 -15.65 -3.23 -20.76
CA ALA A 124 -15.54 -4.11 -21.93
C ALA A 124 -16.28 -5.42 -21.69
N PRO A 125 -17.60 -5.45 -21.93
CA PRO A 125 -18.43 -6.63 -21.67
C PRO A 125 -17.99 -7.90 -22.39
N ASP A 126 -17.35 -7.77 -23.55
CA ASP A 126 -16.90 -8.91 -24.37
C ASP A 126 -15.48 -9.39 -24.01
N ALA A 127 -14.70 -8.58 -23.30
CA ALA A 127 -13.32 -8.93 -22.92
C ALA A 127 -13.24 -9.68 -21.59
N TYR A 128 -14.31 -9.64 -20.78
CA TYR A 128 -14.33 -10.19 -19.43
C TYR A 128 -15.48 -11.19 -19.24
N PRO A 129 -15.31 -12.17 -18.33
CA PRO A 129 -16.31 -13.19 -18.12
C PRO A 129 -17.68 -12.61 -17.69
N PRO A 130 -18.81 -13.12 -18.21
CA PRO A 130 -20.14 -12.61 -17.86
C PRO A 130 -20.44 -12.62 -16.36
N GLN A 131 -19.88 -13.56 -15.60
CA GLN A 131 -20.05 -13.66 -14.15
C GLN A 131 -19.39 -12.53 -13.35
N TRP A 132 -18.57 -11.70 -13.98
CA TRP A 132 -18.02 -10.49 -13.34
C TRP A 132 -19.03 -9.35 -13.35
N ARG A 133 -20.07 -9.42 -14.20
CA ARG A 133 -21.15 -8.43 -14.24
C ARG A 133 -22.01 -8.54 -12.98
N GLY A 134 -22.63 -7.43 -12.62
CA GLY A 134 -23.55 -7.35 -11.49
C GLY A 134 -23.75 -5.91 -11.07
N ASP A 135 -24.51 -5.71 -9.99
CA ASP A 135 -24.84 -4.37 -9.49
C ASP A 135 -23.84 -3.87 -8.45
N GLY A 136 -23.68 -2.55 -8.38
CA GLY A 136 -22.89 -1.84 -7.35
C GLY A 136 -21.68 -1.09 -7.91
N GLY A 137 -21.23 -0.06 -7.22
CA GLY A 137 -20.12 0.79 -7.68
C GLY A 137 -18.72 0.20 -7.45
N TYR A 138 -17.71 0.94 -7.91
CA TYR A 138 -16.31 0.73 -7.57
C TYR A 138 -16.10 0.97 -6.07
N VAL A 139 -15.46 0.04 -5.37
CA VAL A 139 -15.13 0.19 -3.94
C VAL A 139 -13.77 0.87 -3.81
N TRP A 140 -13.74 2.02 -3.16
CA TRP A 140 -12.50 2.69 -2.76
C TRP A 140 -12.22 2.35 -1.30
N PRO A 141 -11.14 1.62 -0.99
CA PRO A 141 -10.77 1.34 0.39
C PRO A 141 -10.46 2.64 1.14
N THR A 142 -10.78 2.65 2.44
CA THR A 142 -10.39 3.76 3.31
C THR A 142 -8.87 3.84 3.37
N PRO A 143 -8.26 5.02 3.16
CA PRO A 143 -6.81 5.14 3.22
C PRO A 143 -6.30 4.96 4.66
N VAL A 144 -5.34 4.05 4.83
CA VAL A 144 -4.61 3.85 6.11
C VAL A 144 -3.97 5.15 6.59
N TYR A 145 -3.37 5.89 5.65
CA TYR A 145 -2.71 7.15 5.91
C TYR A 145 -3.61 8.29 5.42
N PRO A 146 -4.26 9.04 6.33
CA PRO A 146 -5.10 10.19 5.97
C PRO A 146 -4.31 11.25 5.18
N ARG A 147 -3.00 11.33 5.43
CA ARG A 147 -2.03 12.18 4.73
C ARG A 147 -0.77 11.38 4.43
N TRP A 148 -0.20 11.61 3.26
CA TRP A 148 1.07 11.02 2.85
C TRP A 148 1.84 12.02 1.97
N PRO A 149 3.17 12.13 2.12
CA PRO A 149 4.02 11.45 3.10
C PRO A 149 3.83 12.00 4.53
N LEU A 150 4.11 11.18 5.54
CA LEU A 150 4.22 11.64 6.93
C LEU A 150 5.63 12.22 7.14
N ARG A 151 5.76 13.53 7.28
CA ARG A 151 7.08 14.19 7.48
C ARG A 151 7.43 14.25 8.98
N SER A 152 7.97 13.14 9.51
CA SER A 152 8.59 12.93 10.86
C SER A 152 8.84 11.42 11.07
N ALA A 153 9.23 10.73 9.99
CA ALA A 153 8.95 9.31 9.84
C ALA A 153 10.15 8.40 10.09
N ASP A 154 11.17 8.87 10.81
CA ASP A 154 12.20 7.98 11.35
C ASP A 154 11.56 7.11 12.45
N PRO A 155 11.44 5.78 12.31
CA PRO A 155 10.88 4.90 13.34
C PRO A 155 11.52 5.05 14.73
N ALA A 156 12.73 5.62 14.83
CA ALA A 156 13.38 5.92 16.10
C ALA A 156 12.83 7.17 16.82
N GLU A 157 12.21 8.11 16.10
CA GLU A 157 11.60 9.29 16.69
C GLU A 157 10.32 8.90 17.46
N VAL A 158 10.10 9.49 18.63
CA VAL A 158 8.85 9.30 19.40
C VAL A 158 8.24 10.66 19.66
N LEU A 159 7.01 10.85 19.19
CA LEU A 159 6.26 12.08 19.40
C LEU A 159 5.50 12.05 20.72
N THR A 160 5.29 13.24 21.30
CA THR A 160 4.28 13.39 22.36
C THR A 160 2.87 13.17 21.80
N PRO A 161 1.88 12.77 22.63
CA PRO A 161 0.50 12.62 22.18
C PRO A 161 -0.04 13.85 21.43
N VAL A 162 0.23 15.07 21.94
CA VAL A 162 -0.21 16.32 21.30
C VAL A 162 0.42 16.53 19.92
N GLN A 163 1.71 16.24 19.77
CA GLN A 163 2.38 16.31 18.47
C GLN A 163 1.82 15.29 17.47
N ALA A 164 1.57 14.05 17.92
CA ALA A 164 0.99 13.00 17.09
C ALA A 164 -0.41 13.36 16.61
N GLU A 165 -1.29 13.85 17.49
CA GLU A 165 -2.64 14.31 17.14
C GLU A 165 -2.62 15.46 16.14
N THR A 166 -1.74 16.43 16.36
CA THR A 166 -1.57 17.58 15.47
C THR A 166 -1.13 17.14 14.07
N LEU A 167 -0.27 16.13 13.97
CA LEU A 167 0.26 15.65 12.70
C LEU A 167 -0.79 14.92 11.85
N VAL A 168 -1.66 14.11 12.48
CA VAL A 168 -2.62 13.26 11.75
C VAL A 168 -3.98 13.91 11.52
N GLU A 169 -4.30 15.00 12.23
CA GLU A 169 -5.61 15.67 12.29
C GLU A 169 -6.77 14.72 12.65
N GLY A 170 -7.43 14.95 13.79
CA GLY A 170 -8.68 14.26 14.15
C GLY A 170 -8.52 12.92 14.88
N ALA A 171 -7.45 12.74 15.65
CA ALA A 171 -7.40 11.68 16.66
C ALA A 171 -7.91 12.24 18.00
N ASP A 172 -9.23 12.27 18.20
CA ASP A 172 -9.83 12.60 19.52
C ASP A 172 -9.70 11.38 20.46
N ASN A 173 -8.46 11.00 20.74
CA ASN A 173 -8.09 9.76 21.43
C ASN A 173 -6.93 10.02 22.41
N TRP A 174 -6.89 11.22 22.99
CA TRP A 174 -5.78 11.69 23.83
C TRP A 174 -5.44 10.72 24.97
N ASP A 175 -6.45 10.16 25.65
CA ASP A 175 -6.22 9.20 26.72
C ASP A 175 -5.56 7.91 26.23
N VAL A 176 -6.00 7.39 25.08
CA VAL A 176 -5.40 6.22 24.43
C VAL A 176 -3.93 6.51 24.11
N LEU A 177 -3.65 7.63 23.44
CA LEU A 177 -2.30 8.01 23.05
C LEU A 177 -1.39 8.25 24.26
N ARG A 178 -1.91 8.84 25.34
CA ARG A 178 -1.17 9.06 26.58
C ARG A 178 -0.79 7.75 27.28
N LEU A 179 -1.71 6.79 27.34
CA LEU A 179 -1.45 5.46 27.93
C LEU A 179 -0.40 4.71 27.10
N LEU A 180 -0.57 4.68 25.77
CA LEU A 180 0.41 4.08 24.86
C LEU A 180 1.79 4.75 24.99
N HIS A 181 1.85 6.08 25.07
CA HIS A 181 3.11 6.80 25.24
C HIS A 181 3.89 6.38 26.50
N ARG A 182 3.17 6.01 27.58
CA ARG A 182 3.75 5.45 28.83
C ARG A 182 4.14 3.97 28.72
N GLY A 183 3.86 3.33 27.60
CA GLY A 183 4.09 1.90 27.38
C GLY A 183 2.98 1.01 27.94
N GLU A 184 1.82 1.57 28.28
CA GLU A 184 0.68 0.81 28.77
C GLU A 184 -0.12 0.23 27.60
N SER A 185 -0.70 -0.95 27.79
CA SER A 185 -1.67 -1.50 26.83
C SER A 185 -3.05 -0.93 27.11
N VAL A 186 -3.82 -0.66 26.07
CA VAL A 186 -5.13 -0.01 26.16
C VAL A 186 -6.11 -0.64 25.17
N ALA A 187 -7.38 -0.69 25.55
CA ALA A 187 -8.46 -1.12 24.66
C ALA A 187 -9.34 0.08 24.30
N THR A 188 -9.84 0.11 23.07
CA THR A 188 -10.82 1.08 22.58
C THR A 188 -11.91 0.37 21.80
N GLU A 189 -13.10 0.95 21.71
CA GLU A 189 -14.18 0.40 20.89
C GLU A 189 -13.90 0.59 19.39
N THR A 190 -13.26 1.68 18.99
CA THR A 190 -12.98 1.96 17.58
C THR A 190 -11.61 2.60 17.42
N ALA A 191 -10.97 2.34 16.28
CA ALA A 191 -9.74 3.01 15.88
C ALA A 191 -9.86 3.47 14.42
N THR A 192 -9.93 4.78 14.21
CA THR A 192 -9.87 5.36 12.87
C THR A 192 -8.45 5.24 12.30
N PRO A 193 -8.26 5.38 10.97
CA PRO A 193 -6.91 5.45 10.39
C PRO A 193 -6.02 6.52 11.05
N SER A 194 -6.56 7.70 11.37
CA SER A 194 -5.82 8.73 12.12
C SER A 194 -5.36 8.23 13.50
N THR A 195 -6.20 7.46 14.20
CA THR A 195 -5.86 6.88 15.51
C THR A 195 -4.73 5.87 15.39
N ILE A 196 -4.80 4.98 14.41
CA ILE A 196 -3.77 3.97 14.12
C ILE A 196 -2.42 4.64 13.83
N VAL A 197 -2.43 5.67 12.97
CA VAL A 197 -1.22 6.41 12.64
C VAL A 197 -0.67 7.17 13.85
N ALA A 198 -1.51 7.88 14.62
CA ALA A 198 -1.06 8.58 15.83
C ALA A 198 -0.49 7.63 16.89
N ALA A 199 -1.13 6.48 17.11
CA ALA A 199 -0.64 5.46 18.02
C ALA A 199 0.76 4.96 17.63
N SER A 200 1.02 4.79 16.33
CA SER A 200 2.34 4.39 15.82
C SER A 200 3.44 5.44 16.01
N LEU A 201 3.08 6.70 16.24
CA LEU A 201 4.03 7.82 16.39
C LEU A 201 4.42 8.06 17.85
N VAL A 202 3.63 7.59 18.82
CA VAL A 202 3.89 7.76 20.26
C VAL A 202 4.68 6.61 20.87
N ARG A 203 5.11 5.64 20.05
CA ARG A 203 5.93 4.50 20.41
C ARG A 203 7.18 4.41 19.52
N PRO A 204 8.33 3.98 20.06
CA PRO A 204 9.51 3.73 19.25
C PRO A 204 9.34 2.48 18.40
N GLY A 205 10.05 2.42 17.28
CA GLY A 205 10.09 1.26 16.40
C GLY A 205 8.89 1.15 15.47
N LEU A 206 8.71 -0.05 14.92
CA LEU A 206 7.60 -0.39 14.05
C LEU A 206 6.34 -0.68 14.85
N THR A 207 5.20 -0.57 14.18
CA THR A 207 3.89 -0.96 14.72
C THR A 207 3.33 -2.09 13.88
N ALA A 208 3.04 -3.22 14.51
CA ALA A 208 2.39 -4.35 13.87
C ALA A 208 0.88 -4.16 13.97
N VAL A 209 0.19 -4.09 12.83
CA VAL A 209 -1.27 -4.09 12.74
C VAL A 209 -1.72 -5.48 12.34
N ILE A 210 -2.43 -6.17 13.23
CA ILE A 210 -2.92 -7.53 13.03
C ILE A 210 -4.38 -7.46 12.59
N LEU A 211 -4.62 -7.82 11.34
CA LEU A 211 -5.93 -7.87 10.71
C LEU A 211 -6.58 -9.23 11.00
N ASP A 212 -7.86 -9.21 11.39
CA ASP A 212 -8.69 -10.43 11.40
C ASP A 212 -9.17 -10.77 9.99
N ALA A 213 -8.21 -11.15 9.15
CA ALA A 213 -8.43 -11.58 7.78
C ALA A 213 -7.54 -12.78 7.49
N ASP A 214 -7.91 -13.58 6.50
CA ASP A 214 -7.11 -14.72 6.08
C ASP A 214 -5.88 -14.25 5.28
N PRO A 215 -4.72 -14.94 5.41
CA PRO A 215 -3.52 -14.60 4.66
C PRO A 215 -3.78 -14.44 3.17
N VAL A 216 -3.18 -13.41 2.56
CA VAL A 216 -3.24 -13.26 1.10
C VAL A 216 -2.45 -14.41 0.47
N PRO A 217 -3.05 -15.18 -0.46
CA PRO A 217 -2.32 -16.24 -1.17
C PRO A 217 -1.08 -15.69 -1.85
N ASP A 218 -0.05 -16.52 -1.99
CA ASP A 218 1.11 -16.16 -2.80
C ASP A 218 0.69 -15.76 -4.22
N ASP A 219 1.54 -14.97 -4.86
CA ASP A 219 1.40 -14.62 -6.26
C ASP A 219 2.45 -15.36 -7.09
N GLU A 220 2.24 -15.37 -8.39
CA GLU A 220 3.25 -15.84 -9.32
C GLU A 220 4.41 -14.85 -9.40
N GLU A 221 5.58 -15.34 -9.77
CA GLU A 221 6.70 -14.45 -10.04
C GLU A 221 6.44 -13.66 -11.34
N PRO A 222 6.69 -12.35 -11.34
CA PRO A 222 6.56 -11.56 -12.55
C PRO A 222 7.56 -12.08 -13.57
N THR A 223 7.11 -12.27 -14.82
CA THR A 223 8.04 -12.49 -15.92
C THR A 223 8.96 -11.27 -16.00
N PRO A 224 10.29 -11.45 -15.99
CA PRO A 224 11.22 -10.34 -16.14
C PRO A 224 10.81 -9.54 -17.38
N ALA A 225 10.59 -8.24 -17.21
CA ALA A 225 10.28 -7.38 -18.34
C ALA A 225 11.48 -7.44 -19.30
N ALA A 226 11.30 -8.10 -20.44
CA ALA A 226 12.30 -8.11 -21.48
C ALA A 226 12.37 -6.69 -22.04
N ILE A 227 13.40 -5.94 -21.61
CA ILE A 227 13.74 -4.66 -22.23
C ILE A 227 14.20 -5.00 -23.64
N ARG A 228 13.30 -4.90 -24.62
CA ARG A 228 13.71 -4.95 -26.02
C ARG A 228 14.53 -3.69 -26.25
N GLU A 229 15.83 -3.86 -26.52
CA GLU A 229 16.65 -2.79 -27.07
C GLU A 229 15.92 -2.25 -28.30
N VAL A 230 15.39 -1.05 -28.18
CA VAL A 230 14.91 -0.33 -29.34
C VAL A 230 16.17 0.06 -30.10
N ALA A 231 16.50 -0.70 -31.15
CA ALA A 231 17.39 -0.24 -32.20
C ALA A 231 16.68 0.90 -32.95
N LYS A 232 16.66 2.08 -32.31
CA LYS A 232 16.34 3.43 -32.82
C LYS A 232 16.38 4.37 -31.61
N ALA A 233 17.05 5.51 -31.77
CA ALA A 233 17.28 6.52 -30.73
C ALA A 233 16.09 6.66 -29.76
N PRO A 234 16.32 6.71 -28.43
CA PRO A 234 15.23 6.80 -27.47
C PRO A 234 14.36 7.99 -27.85
N SER A 235 13.09 7.72 -28.14
CA SER A 235 12.12 8.80 -28.22
C SER A 235 12.15 9.49 -26.86
N PRO A 236 12.44 10.80 -26.80
CA PRO A 236 12.53 11.49 -25.52
C PRO A 236 11.23 11.25 -24.77
N SER A 237 11.33 10.73 -23.54
CA SER A 237 10.17 10.54 -22.69
C SER A 237 9.45 11.89 -22.60
N ILE A 238 8.22 11.96 -23.13
CA ILE A 238 7.36 13.14 -23.00
C ILE A 238 6.93 13.38 -21.55
N ALA A 239 7.22 12.42 -20.65
CA ALA A 239 6.95 12.58 -19.24
C ALA A 239 7.92 13.62 -18.65
N ARG A 240 7.34 14.61 -17.96
CA ARG A 240 8.09 15.56 -17.11
C ARG A 240 9.14 14.81 -16.29
N GLN A 241 10.39 15.25 -16.36
CA GLN A 241 11.48 14.73 -15.55
C GLN A 241 11.36 15.23 -14.10
N PRO A 242 11.83 14.45 -13.10
CA PRO A 242 11.81 14.89 -11.71
C PRO A 242 12.73 16.11 -11.51
N SER A 243 12.25 17.09 -10.75
CA SER A 243 13.07 18.20 -10.23
C SER A 243 14.01 17.72 -9.12
N PRO A 244 14.95 18.54 -8.63
CA PRO A 244 15.77 18.20 -7.46
C PRO A 244 14.93 17.87 -6.21
N GLU A 245 13.87 18.66 -5.95
CA GLU A 245 12.95 18.43 -4.83
C GLU A 245 12.18 17.10 -5.00
N ASP A 246 11.78 16.76 -6.24
CA ASP A 246 11.13 15.48 -6.54
C ASP A 246 12.09 14.31 -6.28
N ARG A 247 13.39 14.44 -6.61
CA ARG A 247 14.40 13.40 -6.35
C ARG A 247 14.65 13.19 -4.87
N GLU A 248 14.79 14.28 -4.10
CA GLU A 248 14.94 14.20 -2.64
C GLU A 248 13.74 13.48 -2.00
N ALA A 249 12.52 13.80 -2.45
CA ALA A 249 11.33 13.11 -1.99
C ALA A 249 11.30 11.62 -2.38
N MET A 250 11.78 11.27 -3.57
CA MET A 250 11.91 9.87 -4.01
C MET A 250 12.94 9.09 -3.17
N GLU A 251 14.08 9.69 -2.86
CA GLU A 251 15.09 9.11 -1.97
C GLU A 251 14.55 8.91 -0.56
N ALA A 252 13.88 9.92 -0.01
CA ALA A 252 13.25 9.83 1.31
C ALA A 252 12.15 8.76 1.37
N GLU A 253 11.35 8.61 0.31
CA GLU A 253 10.34 7.56 0.22
C GLU A 253 10.98 6.16 0.12
N ALA A 254 12.07 6.02 -0.64
CA ALA A 254 12.79 4.77 -0.83
C ALA A 254 13.54 4.29 0.43
N ALA A 255 13.88 5.21 1.35
CA ALA A 255 14.48 4.91 2.65
C ALA A 255 13.52 4.23 3.65
N ASP A 256 12.28 3.94 3.23
CA ASP A 256 11.23 3.28 4.01
C ASP A 256 10.83 4.03 5.29
N PRO A 257 10.16 5.20 5.16
CA PRO A 257 9.66 5.96 6.31
C PRO A 257 8.45 5.28 6.99
N ARG A 258 8.02 4.11 6.54
CA ARG A 258 6.75 3.52 6.98
C ARG A 258 6.93 2.93 8.37
N ARG A 259 6.08 3.31 9.32
CA ARG A 259 6.05 2.71 10.66
C ARG A 259 5.11 1.52 10.81
N LEU A 260 4.00 1.52 10.07
CA LEU A 260 2.99 0.48 10.14
C LEU A 260 3.41 -0.73 9.29
N ARG A 261 3.20 -1.94 9.80
CA ARG A 261 3.27 -3.20 9.05
C ARG A 261 1.98 -3.98 9.27
N PHE A 262 1.37 -4.42 8.19
CA PHE A 262 0.06 -5.06 8.21
C PHE A 262 0.20 -6.56 8.05
N PHE A 263 -0.12 -7.30 9.10
CA PHE A 263 -0.14 -8.75 9.13
C PHE A 263 -1.57 -9.25 9.23
N ARG A 264 -1.81 -10.44 8.69
CA ARG A 264 -3.09 -11.14 8.78
C ARG A 264 -3.00 -12.24 9.82
N ARG A 265 -4.16 -12.72 10.27
CA ARG A 265 -4.26 -13.75 11.30
C ARG A 265 -3.38 -14.95 10.97
N GLY A 266 -2.55 -15.33 11.96
CA GLY A 266 -1.64 -16.47 11.86
C GLY A 266 -0.39 -16.25 11.01
N GLN A 267 -0.16 -15.06 10.44
CA GLN A 267 1.09 -14.77 9.75
C GLN A 267 2.24 -14.59 10.75
N PRO A 268 3.43 -15.17 10.47
CA PRO A 268 4.61 -14.97 11.29
C PRO A 268 5.08 -13.51 11.20
N ILE A 269 5.61 -12.98 12.29
CA ILE A 269 6.11 -11.60 12.35
C ILE A 269 7.63 -11.61 12.32
N PRO A 270 8.27 -11.15 11.23
CA PRO A 270 9.73 -11.15 11.14
C PRO A 270 10.33 -10.08 12.03
N GLN A 271 11.46 -10.39 12.67
CA GLN A 271 12.22 -9.45 13.52
C GLN A 271 11.35 -8.81 14.63
N PRO A 272 10.72 -9.60 15.52
CA PRO A 272 9.76 -9.11 16.52
C PRO A 272 10.32 -8.00 17.42
N HIS A 273 11.63 -8.00 17.67
CA HIS A 273 12.34 -6.97 18.45
C HIS A 273 12.26 -5.54 17.86
N ARG A 274 11.87 -5.39 16.60
CA ARG A 274 11.72 -4.06 15.95
C ARG A 274 10.38 -3.40 16.25
N TYR A 275 9.43 -4.12 16.83
CA TYR A 275 8.07 -3.61 17.06
C TYR A 275 7.92 -3.10 18.49
N GLY A 276 7.49 -1.84 18.62
CA GLY A 276 7.22 -1.21 19.92
C GLY A 276 5.74 -1.00 20.22
N LEU A 277 4.86 -1.41 19.30
CA LEU A 277 3.40 -1.39 19.43
C LEU A 277 2.76 -2.51 18.61
N VAL A 278 1.72 -3.12 19.16
CA VAL A 278 0.77 -3.98 18.43
C VAL A 278 -0.58 -3.31 18.39
N ILE A 279 -1.24 -3.32 17.24
CA ILE A 279 -2.64 -2.92 17.07
C ILE A 279 -3.39 -4.15 16.57
N THR A 280 -4.44 -4.56 17.26
CA THR A 280 -5.18 -5.80 16.92
C THR A 280 -6.66 -5.63 17.16
N VAL A 281 -7.47 -6.23 16.27
CA VAL A 281 -8.91 -6.45 16.48
C VAL A 281 -9.22 -7.80 17.12
N SER A 282 -8.22 -8.69 17.19
CA SER A 282 -8.33 -9.99 17.87
C SER A 282 -7.93 -9.86 19.33
N ASP A 283 -8.58 -10.63 20.20
CA ASP A 283 -8.22 -10.80 21.61
C ASP A 283 -6.83 -11.46 21.80
N THR A 284 -6.19 -11.89 20.71
CA THR A 284 -4.91 -12.59 20.74
C THR A 284 -3.80 -11.79 20.08
N THR A 285 -2.84 -11.37 20.91
CA THR A 285 -1.54 -10.87 20.45
C THR A 285 -0.68 -12.07 19.99
N PRO A 286 0.00 -11.98 18.83
CA PRO A 286 0.96 -13.00 18.38
C PRO A 286 1.98 -13.34 19.46
N ALA A 287 2.33 -14.63 19.58
CA ALA A 287 3.19 -15.13 20.66
C ALA A 287 4.57 -14.44 20.66
N GLU A 288 5.08 -14.10 19.49
CA GLU A 288 6.38 -13.44 19.29
C GLU A 288 6.39 -11.98 19.75
N LEU A 289 5.21 -11.37 19.93
CA LEU A 289 5.04 -9.99 20.39
C LEU A 289 4.45 -9.91 21.81
N GLN A 290 4.46 -11.03 22.55
CA GLN A 290 4.12 -11.01 23.97
C GLN A 290 5.04 -10.04 24.73
N GLY A 291 4.44 -9.09 25.42
CA GLY A 291 5.15 -8.03 26.15
C GLY A 291 5.33 -6.71 25.39
N VAL A 292 4.98 -6.66 24.11
CA VAL A 292 4.87 -5.39 23.38
C VAL A 292 3.53 -4.72 23.77
N PRO A 293 3.52 -3.41 24.10
CA PRO A 293 2.28 -2.69 24.38
C PRO A 293 1.26 -2.88 23.25
N THR A 294 -0.01 -3.07 23.61
CA THR A 294 -1.08 -3.38 22.67
C THR A 294 -2.18 -2.32 22.70
N LEU A 295 -2.61 -1.88 21.53
CA LEU A 295 -3.89 -1.21 21.29
C LEU A 295 -4.90 -2.24 20.78
N ALA A 296 -5.80 -2.68 21.65
CA ALA A 296 -6.89 -3.58 21.29
C ALA A 296 -8.11 -2.78 20.79
N VAL A 297 -8.69 -3.18 19.67
CA VAL A 297 -9.86 -2.53 19.08
C VAL A 297 -11.04 -3.50 19.15
N ASN A 298 -11.90 -3.32 20.15
CA ASN A 298 -12.91 -4.30 20.56
C ASN A 298 -14.26 -4.18 19.81
N GLY A 299 -14.44 -3.14 19.00
CA GLY A 299 -15.66 -2.96 18.20
C GLY A 299 -15.58 -3.62 16.82
N ARG A 300 -16.75 -3.89 16.24
CA ARG A 300 -16.92 -4.51 14.90
C ARG A 300 -16.57 -3.57 13.72
N GLY A 301 -15.56 -2.72 13.88
CA GLY A 301 -15.04 -1.89 12.80
C GLY A 301 -13.81 -2.56 12.23
N GLU A 302 -13.84 -2.96 10.96
CA GLU A 302 -12.61 -3.32 10.25
C GLU A 302 -11.63 -2.14 10.35
N PRO A 303 -10.38 -2.35 10.76
CA PRO A 303 -9.34 -1.34 10.62
C PRO A 303 -9.16 -1.14 9.11
N GLY A 304 -9.70 -0.01 8.61
CA GLY A 304 -9.96 0.36 7.21
C GLY A 304 -9.15 -0.30 6.10
#